data_AF-A0A963YNS4-F1
#
_entry.id   AF-A0A963YNS4-F1
#
_cell.length_a   1.000
_cell.length_b   1.000
_cell.length_c   1.000
_cell.angle_alpha   90.00
_cell.angle_beta   90.00
_cell.angle_gamma   90.00
#
_symmetry.space_group_name_H-M   'P 1'
#
loop_
_entity.id
_entity.type
_entity.pdbx_description
1 polymer ?
#
loop_
_entity_poly.entity_id
_entity_poly.type
_entity_poly.pdbx_seq_one_letter_code
_entity_poly.pdbx_strand_id
1 'polypeptide(L)'
;MPRHAVSDMHGEPVRTVKHCPPFVDAMSHGFVVPLPCDVTVRDGQMTWQWDLPGLAAHHHPKSPISFHHPAQVEGTPLWSADQVVVKFNSFWTIELPDGFSLFAMHPANRPDLPFRLLSGLVDADRFHDVGILFPAVWLDPDFSGVLAKGTPIAQCIPVRREALTLDYEPLTDAGAKQYDETAQKLLTETGVYRKDFRAARSAGGEDSAES
;
A
#
# COMPACT_ATOMS: atom_id res chain seq x y z
N MET A 1 13.69 -0.86 -12.50
CA MET A 1 14.45 -2.01 -11.92
C MET A 1 14.94 -2.96 -13.01
N PRO A 2 16.26 -3.23 -13.10
CA PRO A 2 16.85 -4.20 -14.02
C PRO A 2 16.49 -5.64 -13.63
N ARG A 3 16.60 -6.60 -14.57
CA ARG A 3 16.33 -8.03 -14.33
C ARG A 3 17.49 -8.74 -13.60
N HIS A 4 18.72 -8.32 -13.86
CA HIS A 4 19.93 -8.82 -13.21
C HIS A 4 20.79 -7.66 -12.72
N ALA A 5 21.59 -7.90 -11.69
CA ALA A 5 22.61 -6.99 -11.18
C ALA A 5 23.89 -7.80 -10.93
N VAL A 6 25.06 -7.21 -11.17
CA VAL A 6 26.34 -7.87 -10.88
C VAL A 6 26.54 -7.87 -9.37
N SER A 7 26.86 -9.03 -8.79
CA SER A 7 27.25 -9.11 -7.38
C SER A 7 28.76 -8.95 -7.28
N ASP A 8 29.20 -7.92 -6.57
CA ASP A 8 30.63 -7.69 -6.28
C ASP A 8 31.26 -8.85 -5.50
N MET A 9 30.45 -9.60 -4.75
CA MET A 9 30.87 -10.76 -3.95
C MET A 9 31.01 -12.06 -4.76
N HIS A 10 30.25 -12.19 -5.85
CA HIS A 10 30.19 -13.44 -6.63
C HIS A 10 30.75 -13.30 -8.05
N GLY A 11 31.04 -12.08 -8.52
CA GLY A 11 31.54 -11.81 -9.87
C GLY A 11 30.54 -12.14 -11.00
N GLU A 12 29.34 -12.62 -10.66
CA GLU A 12 28.33 -13.08 -11.59
C GLU A 12 27.02 -12.26 -11.49
N PRO A 13 26.22 -12.21 -12.57
CA PRO A 13 24.90 -11.57 -12.54
C PRO A 13 23.92 -12.34 -11.65
N VAL A 14 23.45 -11.68 -10.58
CA VAL A 14 22.40 -12.19 -9.68
C VAL A 14 21.05 -11.62 -10.11
N ARG A 15 19.99 -12.44 -10.00
CA ARG A 15 18.62 -12.01 -10.28
C ARG A 15 18.17 -10.99 -9.24
N THR A 16 17.53 -9.91 -9.69
CA THR A 16 17.01 -8.89 -8.76
C THR A 16 15.65 -9.28 -8.22
N VAL A 17 15.14 -8.49 -7.26
CA VAL A 17 13.79 -8.62 -6.69
C VAL A 17 12.67 -8.56 -7.74
N LYS A 18 12.96 -8.08 -8.96
CA LYS A 18 12.04 -8.14 -10.11
C LYS A 18 11.60 -9.58 -10.44
N HIS A 19 12.40 -10.56 -10.06
CA HIS A 19 12.09 -11.98 -10.23
C HIS A 19 11.41 -12.62 -9.01
N CYS A 20 11.18 -11.87 -7.92
CA CYS A 20 10.46 -12.33 -6.73
C CYS A 20 8.95 -12.13 -6.93
N PRO A 21 8.15 -13.18 -7.24
CA PRO A 21 6.74 -12.99 -7.50
C PRO A 21 5.96 -12.41 -6.31
N PRO A 22 6.20 -12.81 -5.04
CA PRO A 22 5.54 -12.19 -3.89
C PRO A 22 5.75 -10.67 -3.80
N PHE A 23 6.95 -10.18 -4.14
CA PHE A 23 7.23 -8.75 -4.11
C PHE A 23 6.40 -7.99 -5.15
N VAL A 24 6.38 -8.48 -6.39
CA VAL A 24 5.62 -7.85 -7.48
C VAL A 24 4.12 -7.98 -7.22
N ASP A 25 3.66 -9.15 -6.76
CA ASP A 25 2.26 -9.39 -6.40
C ASP A 25 1.78 -8.42 -5.34
N ALA A 26 2.58 -8.21 -4.28
CA ALA A 26 2.27 -7.25 -3.23
C ALA A 26 2.14 -5.82 -3.79
N MET A 27 3.02 -5.39 -4.70
CA MET A 27 2.94 -4.05 -5.31
C MET A 27 1.73 -3.86 -6.24
N SER A 28 1.22 -4.94 -6.84
CA SER A 28 0.08 -4.90 -7.76
C SER A 28 -1.24 -5.35 -7.14
N HIS A 29 -1.27 -5.66 -5.84
CA HIS A 29 -2.47 -6.15 -5.18
C HIS A 29 -3.42 -5.02 -4.79
N GLY A 30 -4.72 -5.24 -4.92
CA GLY A 30 -5.71 -4.20 -4.67
C GLY A 30 -5.62 -3.07 -5.70
N PHE A 31 -5.87 -1.83 -5.25
CA PHE A 31 -5.75 -0.63 -6.07
C PHE A 31 -5.04 0.49 -5.29
N VAL A 32 -4.66 1.56 -5.98
CA VAL A 32 -3.94 2.69 -5.38
C VAL A 32 -4.80 3.95 -5.46
N VAL A 33 -4.83 4.71 -4.37
CA VAL A 33 -5.33 6.09 -4.37
C VAL A 33 -4.17 7.04 -4.65
N PRO A 34 -4.17 7.74 -5.81
CA PRO A 34 -3.12 8.69 -6.16
C PRO A 34 -3.39 10.08 -5.57
N LEU A 35 -2.32 10.86 -5.40
CA LEU A 35 -2.40 12.29 -5.13
C LEU A 35 -3.08 13.03 -6.31
N PRO A 36 -4.12 13.86 -6.07
CA PRO A 36 -4.94 14.40 -7.15
C PRO A 36 -4.29 15.59 -7.88
N CYS A 37 -3.35 16.28 -7.25
CA CYS A 37 -2.63 17.43 -7.79
C CYS A 37 -1.20 17.51 -7.23
N ASP A 38 -0.37 18.35 -7.84
CA ASP A 38 0.98 18.60 -7.35
C ASP A 38 0.96 19.31 -5.99
N VAL A 39 1.76 18.84 -5.04
CA VAL A 39 1.98 19.49 -3.74
C VAL A 39 3.46 19.87 -3.63
N THR A 40 3.74 21.17 -3.58
CA THR A 40 5.08 21.70 -3.33
C THR A 40 5.34 21.76 -1.83
N VAL A 41 6.45 21.17 -1.40
CA VAL A 41 6.93 21.21 -0.02
C VAL A 41 8.20 22.05 0.01
N ARG A 42 8.21 23.13 0.79
CA ARG A 42 9.39 23.99 1.02
C ARG A 42 9.36 24.58 2.41
N ASP A 43 10.49 24.56 3.10
CA ASP A 43 10.67 25.18 4.42
C ASP A 43 9.57 24.76 5.43
N GLY A 44 9.21 23.47 5.43
CA GLY A 44 8.15 22.89 6.26
C GLY A 44 6.72 23.26 5.85
N GLN A 45 6.52 24.02 4.77
CA GLN A 45 5.21 24.40 4.25
C GLN A 45 4.81 23.53 3.06
N MET A 46 3.55 23.11 3.03
CA MET A 46 2.95 22.41 1.89
C MET A 46 1.97 23.34 1.18
N THR A 47 2.17 23.53 -0.12
CA THR A 47 1.35 24.39 -0.97
C THR A 47 0.94 23.64 -2.24
N TRP A 48 -0.22 23.99 -2.79
CA TRP A 48 -0.72 23.40 -4.03
C TRP A 48 -1.45 24.46 -4.84
N GLN A 49 -1.42 24.31 -6.15
CA GLN A 49 -2.28 25.05 -7.07
C GLN A 49 -3.15 24.04 -7.79
N TRP A 50 -4.43 24.05 -7.47
CA TRP A 50 -5.38 23.14 -8.07
C TRP A 50 -6.63 23.90 -8.47
N ASP A 51 -6.80 24.06 -9.77
CA ASP A 51 -7.99 24.64 -10.37
C ASP A 51 -9.13 23.60 -10.32
N LEU A 52 -9.79 23.53 -9.15
CA LEU A 52 -10.93 22.67 -8.93
C LEU A 52 -12.15 23.24 -9.64
N PRO A 53 -12.85 22.44 -10.48
CA PRO A 53 -14.14 22.86 -10.99
C PRO A 53 -15.13 23.03 -9.83
N GLY A 54 -16.26 23.69 -10.10
CA GLY A 54 -17.35 23.80 -9.12
C GLY A 54 -17.72 22.42 -8.57
N LEU A 55 -17.53 22.22 -7.26
CA LEU A 55 -17.77 20.93 -6.62
C LEU A 55 -19.27 20.64 -6.58
N ALA A 56 -19.65 19.41 -6.98
CA ALA A 56 -21.04 18.97 -6.99
C ALA A 56 -21.66 18.88 -5.58
N ALA A 57 -20.83 18.71 -4.54
CA ALA A 57 -21.26 18.62 -3.15
C ALA A 57 -20.53 19.66 -2.28
N HIS A 58 -21.29 20.33 -1.39
CA HIS A 58 -20.78 21.41 -0.55
C HIS A 58 -19.68 20.99 0.43
N HIS A 59 -19.74 19.75 0.91
CA HIS A 59 -18.79 19.19 1.89
C HIS A 59 -17.63 18.43 1.25
N HIS A 60 -17.54 18.42 -0.09
CA HIS A 60 -16.44 17.76 -0.76
C HIS A 60 -15.11 18.45 -0.40
N PRO A 61 -14.02 17.70 -0.10
CA PRO A 61 -12.73 18.29 0.18
C PRO A 61 -12.28 19.26 -0.93
N LYS A 62 -11.69 20.39 -0.53
CA LYS A 62 -11.12 21.42 -1.43
C LYS A 62 -9.60 21.44 -1.45
N SER A 63 -8.99 20.61 -0.60
CA SER A 63 -7.55 20.50 -0.42
C SER A 63 -7.13 19.04 -0.57
N PRO A 64 -5.99 18.74 -1.22
CA PRO A 64 -5.44 17.38 -1.26
C PRO A 64 -5.00 16.90 0.14
N ILE A 65 -4.71 17.83 1.06
CA ILE A 65 -4.09 17.55 2.35
C ILE A 65 -4.77 18.35 3.47
N SER A 66 -4.91 17.75 4.64
CA SER A 66 -5.26 18.41 5.89
C SER A 66 -4.24 18.06 6.98
N PHE A 67 -4.13 18.90 8.01
CA PHE A 67 -3.19 18.71 9.12
C PHE A 67 -3.94 18.48 10.42
N HIS A 68 -3.36 17.65 11.28
CA HIS A 68 -3.85 17.46 12.65
C HIS A 68 -2.87 18.02 13.68
N HIS A 69 -3.40 18.42 14.82
CA HIS A 69 -2.57 18.79 15.96
C HIS A 69 -1.86 17.53 16.51
N PRO A 70 -0.53 17.56 16.77
CA PRO A 70 0.24 16.40 17.24
C PRO A 70 -0.33 15.69 18.48
N ALA A 71 -1.09 16.41 19.30
CA ALA A 71 -1.77 15.87 20.49
C ALA A 71 -2.67 14.66 20.21
N GLN A 72 -3.15 14.46 18.97
CA GLN A 72 -4.02 13.31 18.65
C GLN A 72 -3.29 11.97 18.60
N VAL A 73 -1.96 11.95 18.54
CA VAL A 73 -1.15 10.73 18.59
C VAL A 73 -0.33 10.61 19.87
N GLU A 74 -0.51 11.53 20.82
CA GLU A 74 0.20 11.56 22.09
C GLU A 74 0.04 10.24 22.87
N GLY A 75 1.15 9.72 23.42
CA GLY A 75 1.19 8.43 24.11
C GLY A 75 1.26 7.20 23.20
N THR A 76 1.26 7.36 21.88
CA THR A 76 1.49 6.25 20.94
C THR A 76 2.95 6.21 20.46
N PRO A 77 3.46 5.08 19.94
CA PRO A 77 4.77 5.03 19.28
C PRO A 77 4.91 5.91 18.03
N LEU A 78 3.83 6.54 17.58
CA LEU A 78 3.79 7.47 16.45
C LEU A 78 3.95 8.93 16.89
N TRP A 79 4.05 9.18 18.19
CA TRP A 79 4.28 10.52 18.73
C TRP A 79 5.76 10.88 18.70
N SER A 80 6.05 12.05 18.16
CA SER A 80 7.30 12.77 18.36
C SER A 80 7.00 14.26 18.34
N ALA A 81 7.71 15.03 19.16
CA ALA A 81 7.53 16.48 19.27
C ALA A 81 7.70 17.21 17.91
N ASP A 82 8.51 16.63 17.02
CA ASP A 82 8.84 17.20 15.70
C ASP A 82 8.08 16.52 14.54
N GLN A 83 7.14 15.61 14.83
CA GLN A 83 6.49 14.80 13.81
C GLN A 83 5.11 15.34 13.43
N VAL A 84 4.97 15.76 12.18
CA VAL A 84 3.71 16.24 11.61
C VAL A 84 2.88 15.06 11.10
N VAL A 85 1.64 14.95 11.57
CA VAL A 85 0.64 14.04 11.02
C VAL A 85 -0.09 14.74 9.89
N VAL A 86 0.13 14.26 8.68
CA VAL A 86 -0.48 14.74 7.45
C VAL A 86 -1.65 13.82 7.13
N LYS A 87 -2.80 14.36 6.73
CA LYS A 87 -3.91 13.55 6.20
C LYS A 87 -4.12 13.88 4.74
N PHE A 88 -3.98 12.87 3.89
CA PHE A 88 -4.37 13.00 2.51
C PHE A 88 -5.88 12.80 2.40
N ASN A 89 -6.57 13.77 1.81
CA ASN A 89 -8.01 13.71 1.61
C ASN A 89 -8.30 12.90 0.34
N SER A 90 -9.15 11.87 0.44
CA SER A 90 -9.65 11.20 -0.77
C SER A 90 -10.66 12.07 -1.50
N PHE A 91 -10.55 12.08 -2.83
CA PHE A 91 -11.51 12.67 -3.75
C PHE A 91 -12.41 11.58 -4.38
N TRP A 92 -12.34 10.37 -3.83
CA TRP A 92 -13.07 9.18 -4.25
C TRP A 92 -13.87 8.63 -3.08
N THR A 93 -15.12 8.29 -3.35
CA THR A 93 -15.91 7.34 -2.55
C THR A 93 -15.51 5.92 -2.94
N ILE A 94 -15.57 5.00 -1.97
CA ILE A 94 -15.19 3.59 -2.18
C ILE A 94 -16.28 2.75 -1.53
N GLU A 95 -16.96 1.94 -2.33
CA GLU A 95 -17.96 0.97 -1.89
C GLU A 95 -17.43 -0.44 -2.12
N LEU A 96 -17.59 -1.31 -1.12
CA LEU A 96 -17.23 -2.73 -1.21
C LEU A 96 -18.47 -3.62 -1.03
N PRO A 97 -18.43 -4.88 -1.50
CA PRO A 97 -19.49 -5.84 -1.22
C PRO A 97 -19.69 -6.08 0.28
N ASP A 98 -20.91 -6.46 0.68
CA ASP A 98 -21.24 -6.78 2.07
C ASP A 98 -20.25 -7.79 2.69
N GLY A 99 -19.86 -7.51 3.93
CA GLY A 99 -18.91 -8.33 4.69
C GLY A 99 -17.43 -8.03 4.40
N PHE A 100 -17.11 -7.01 3.59
CA PHE A 100 -15.73 -6.60 3.33
C PHE A 100 -15.34 -5.29 4.04
N SER A 101 -14.08 -5.22 4.46
CA SER A 101 -13.42 -3.97 4.85
C SER A 101 -12.36 -3.61 3.81
N LEU A 102 -12.08 -2.32 3.66
CA LEU A 102 -10.94 -1.80 2.95
C LEU A 102 -9.75 -1.71 3.90
N PHE A 103 -8.71 -2.50 3.63
CA PHE A 103 -7.43 -2.32 4.29
C PHE A 103 -6.60 -1.30 3.49
N ALA A 104 -6.51 -0.08 4.00
CA ALA A 104 -5.68 0.96 3.44
C ALA A 104 -4.31 0.93 4.12
N MET A 105 -3.24 0.84 3.34
CA MET A 105 -1.88 0.77 3.82
C MET A 105 -0.92 1.61 2.98
N HIS A 106 0.29 1.83 3.49
CA HIS A 106 1.37 2.43 2.69
C HIS A 106 1.63 1.57 1.45
N PRO A 107 1.84 2.16 0.26
CA PRO A 107 2.12 1.37 -0.94
C PRO A 107 3.28 0.40 -0.73
N ALA A 108 3.00 -0.89 -0.97
CA ALA A 108 3.95 -1.95 -0.72
C ALA A 108 5.26 -1.69 -1.46
N ASN A 109 6.38 -1.87 -0.76
CA ASN A 109 7.72 -1.69 -1.30
C ASN A 109 7.98 -0.32 -1.94
N ARG A 110 7.35 0.75 -1.42
CA ARG A 110 7.63 2.16 -1.77
C ARG A 110 8.27 2.94 -0.61
N PRO A 111 9.51 2.62 -0.22
CA PRO A 111 10.21 3.32 0.86
C PRO A 111 10.73 4.71 0.46
N ASP A 112 10.64 5.08 -0.82
CA ASP A 112 11.19 6.31 -1.40
C ASP A 112 10.33 7.55 -1.17
N LEU A 113 9.13 7.41 -0.59
CA LEU A 113 8.24 8.52 -0.30
C LEU A 113 8.68 9.25 0.98
N PRO A 114 8.57 10.59 1.06
CA PRO A 114 8.96 11.37 2.25
C PRO A 114 7.96 11.22 3.42
N PHE A 115 6.95 10.37 3.25
CA PHE A 115 5.93 10.05 4.24
C PHE A 115 5.70 8.54 4.27
N ARG A 116 5.10 8.07 5.37
CA ARG A 116 4.57 6.72 5.48
C ARG A 116 3.12 6.76 5.93
N LEU A 117 2.25 6.14 5.14
CA LEU A 117 0.85 6.00 5.51
C LEU A 117 0.70 5.17 6.79
N LEU A 118 -0.22 5.58 7.65
CA LEU A 118 -0.69 4.75 8.74
C LEU A 118 -1.74 3.79 8.19
N SER A 119 -1.55 2.50 8.44
CA SER A 119 -2.49 1.49 7.98
C SER A 119 -3.79 1.54 8.78
N GLY A 120 -4.92 1.36 8.11
CA GLY A 120 -6.25 1.38 8.71
C GLY A 120 -7.22 0.44 8.01
N LEU A 121 -8.23 -0.02 8.75
CA LEU A 121 -9.38 -0.74 8.23
C LEU A 121 -10.59 0.18 8.21
N VAL A 122 -11.29 0.20 7.08
CA VAL A 122 -12.55 0.93 6.92
C VAL A 122 -13.60 -0.04 6.42
N ASP A 123 -14.74 -0.12 7.10
CA ASP A 123 -15.88 -0.92 6.65
C ASP A 123 -16.57 -0.23 5.47
N ALA A 124 -15.92 -0.26 4.30
CA ALA A 124 -16.34 0.44 3.09
C ALA A 124 -17.58 -0.20 2.42
N ASP A 125 -18.08 -1.31 2.95
CA ASP A 125 -19.43 -1.80 2.65
C ASP A 125 -20.53 -1.03 3.39
N ARG A 126 -20.17 -0.23 4.40
CA ARG A 126 -21.09 0.56 5.24
C ARG A 126 -20.74 2.05 5.30
N PHE A 127 -19.48 2.40 5.04
CA PHE A 127 -18.94 3.76 5.05
C PHE A 127 -18.35 4.08 3.67
N HIS A 128 -19.22 4.43 2.73
CA HIS A 128 -18.83 4.69 1.34
C HIS A 128 -19.30 6.03 0.77
N ASP A 129 -20.26 6.71 1.41
CA ASP A 129 -20.85 7.95 0.88
C ASP A 129 -19.92 9.17 0.89
N VAL A 130 -18.81 9.09 1.62
CA VAL A 130 -17.81 10.17 1.72
C VAL A 130 -16.40 9.62 1.55
N GLY A 131 -15.49 10.51 1.14
CA GLY A 131 -14.08 10.16 0.95
C GLY A 131 -13.40 9.74 2.25
N ILE A 132 -12.62 8.65 2.17
CA ILE A 132 -11.75 8.19 3.26
C ILE A 132 -10.57 9.16 3.42
N LEU A 133 -10.12 9.36 4.65
CA LEU A 133 -8.90 10.13 4.93
C LEU A 133 -7.74 9.17 5.18
N PHE A 134 -6.59 9.45 4.57
CA PHE A 134 -5.40 8.62 4.68
C PHE A 134 -4.34 9.35 5.51
N PRO A 135 -4.28 9.12 6.83
CA PRO A 135 -3.26 9.71 7.68
C PRO A 135 -1.88 9.11 7.39
N ALA A 136 -0.87 9.95 7.44
CA ALA A 136 0.52 9.61 7.21
C ALA A 136 1.41 10.35 8.21
N VAL A 137 2.50 9.69 8.58
CA VAL A 137 3.61 10.34 9.26
C VAL A 137 4.57 10.88 8.24
N TRP A 138 4.98 12.14 8.40
CA TRP A 138 6.09 12.69 7.63
C TRP A 138 7.41 12.10 8.15
N LEU A 139 8.26 11.60 7.25
CA LEU A 139 9.50 10.91 7.58
C LEU A 139 10.75 11.75 7.31
N ASP A 140 10.68 12.62 6.30
CA ASP A 140 11.82 13.43 5.84
C ASP A 140 11.56 14.92 6.11
N PRO A 141 11.90 15.44 7.31
CA PRO A 141 11.65 16.84 7.67
C PRO A 141 12.37 17.84 6.76
N ASP A 142 13.45 17.41 6.10
CA ASP A 142 14.27 18.24 5.22
C ASP A 142 13.81 18.18 3.74
N PHE A 143 12.78 17.38 3.44
CA PHE A 143 12.25 17.27 2.09
C PHE A 143 11.82 18.63 1.54
N SER A 144 12.48 19.04 0.46
CA SER A 144 12.16 20.24 -0.32
C SER A 144 12.01 19.85 -1.78
N GLY A 145 10.79 19.94 -2.31
CA GLY A 145 10.48 19.38 -3.62
C GLY A 145 9.00 19.41 -3.95
N VAL A 146 8.60 18.61 -4.94
CA VAL A 146 7.21 18.47 -5.38
C VAL A 146 6.79 17.00 -5.25
N LEU A 147 5.73 16.75 -4.50
CA LEU A 147 4.96 15.52 -4.61
C LEU A 147 4.09 15.65 -5.86
N ALA A 148 4.46 14.95 -6.92
CA ALA A 148 3.76 15.04 -8.19
C ALA A 148 2.34 14.43 -8.11
N LYS A 149 1.39 14.98 -8.86
CA LYS A 149 0.11 14.36 -9.17
C LYS A 149 0.34 12.91 -9.62
N GLY A 150 -0.46 11.99 -9.10
CA GLY A 150 -0.28 10.57 -9.36
C GLY A 150 0.63 9.86 -8.35
N THR A 151 1.29 10.58 -7.43
CA THR A 151 2.06 9.96 -6.33
C THR A 151 1.16 8.98 -5.58
N PRO A 152 1.57 7.71 -5.41
CA PRO A 152 0.73 6.71 -4.73
C PRO A 152 0.67 7.04 -3.24
N ILE A 153 -0.51 7.38 -2.73
CA ILE A 153 -0.70 7.74 -1.31
C ILE A 153 -1.00 6.50 -0.48
N ALA A 154 -1.99 5.74 -0.94
CA ALA A 154 -2.50 4.57 -0.23
C ALA A 154 -2.67 3.42 -1.21
N GLN A 155 -2.27 2.23 -0.78
CA GLN A 155 -2.66 0.99 -1.42
C GLN A 155 -3.83 0.40 -0.63
N CYS A 156 -4.90 0.11 -1.33
CA CYS A 156 -6.19 -0.27 -0.78
C CYS A 156 -6.52 -1.70 -1.20
N ILE A 157 -6.69 -2.58 -0.21
CA ILE A 157 -6.90 -4.01 -0.39
C ILE A 157 -8.25 -4.38 0.23
N PRO A 158 -9.23 -4.86 -0.56
CA PRO A 158 -10.45 -5.43 0.00
C PRO A 158 -10.13 -6.70 0.78
N VAL A 159 -10.60 -6.78 2.02
CA VAL A 159 -10.43 -7.94 2.91
C VAL A 159 -11.79 -8.40 3.43
N ARG A 160 -12.05 -9.71 3.40
CA ARG A 160 -13.26 -10.27 4.02
C ARG A 160 -13.15 -10.19 5.54
N ARG A 161 -14.24 -9.84 6.23
CA ARG A 161 -14.34 -9.88 7.69
C ARG A 161 -14.61 -11.30 8.24
N GLU A 162 -14.19 -12.31 7.50
CA GLU A 162 -14.32 -13.71 7.89
C GLU A 162 -13.18 -14.09 8.85
N ALA A 163 -13.53 -14.51 10.07
CA ALA A 163 -12.56 -14.97 11.04
C ALA A 163 -12.13 -16.41 10.69
N LEU A 164 -10.82 -16.63 10.56
CA LEU A 164 -10.26 -17.97 10.36
C LEU A 164 -10.10 -18.66 11.72
N THR A 165 -10.50 -19.93 11.80
CA THR A 165 -10.07 -20.82 12.89
C THR A 165 -8.66 -21.31 12.59
N LEU A 166 -7.74 -21.06 13.50
CA LEU A 166 -6.34 -21.50 13.37
C LEU A 166 -6.17 -22.87 13.99
N ASP A 167 -5.60 -23.80 13.23
CA ASP A 167 -5.13 -25.09 13.72
C ASP A 167 -3.59 -25.05 13.83
N TYR A 168 -3.06 -25.51 14.95
CA TYR A 168 -1.63 -25.53 15.23
C TYR A 168 -1.25 -26.81 15.96
N GLU A 169 -0.27 -27.51 15.40
CA GLU A 169 0.22 -28.79 15.90
C GLU A 169 1.76 -28.84 15.87
N PRO A 170 2.40 -29.67 16.72
CA PRO A 170 3.82 -29.95 16.58
C PRO A 170 4.13 -30.53 15.19
N LEU A 171 5.26 -30.12 14.61
CA LEU A 171 5.73 -30.67 13.35
C LEU A 171 5.94 -32.18 13.47
N THR A 172 5.15 -32.95 12.72
CA THR A 172 5.27 -34.42 12.69
C THR A 172 6.45 -34.86 11.82
N ASP A 173 6.92 -36.10 12.00
CA ASP A 173 7.98 -36.68 11.16
C ASP A 173 7.61 -36.63 9.66
N ALA A 174 6.34 -36.88 9.33
CA ALA A 174 5.84 -36.76 7.96
C ALA A 174 5.88 -35.33 7.45
N GLY A 175 5.49 -34.35 8.28
CA GLY A 175 5.59 -32.92 7.95
C GLY A 175 7.03 -32.46 7.76
N ALA A 176 7.96 -32.91 8.62
CA ALA A 176 9.38 -32.62 8.50
C ALA A 176 9.96 -33.14 7.18
N LYS A 177 9.59 -34.37 6.79
CA LYS A 177 9.99 -34.92 5.48
C LYS A 177 9.48 -34.08 4.31
N GLN A 178 8.21 -33.67 4.33
CA GLN A 178 7.64 -32.82 3.29
C GLN A 178 8.29 -31.44 3.22
N TYR A 179 8.63 -30.87 4.38
CA TYR A 179 9.39 -29.63 4.48
C TYR A 179 10.75 -29.76 3.79
N ASP A 180 11.52 -30.80 4.13
CA ASP A 180 12.86 -31.02 3.56
C ASP A 180 12.80 -31.24 2.04
N GLU A 181 11.83 -32.02 1.55
CA GLU A 181 11.62 -32.23 0.11
C GLU A 181 11.31 -30.92 -0.61
N THR A 182 10.43 -30.08 -0.04
CA THR A 182 10.06 -28.78 -0.61
C THR A 182 11.24 -27.81 -0.58
N ALA A 183 11.96 -27.74 0.54
CA ALA A 183 13.13 -26.88 0.70
C ALA A 183 14.25 -27.27 -0.27
N GLN A 184 14.55 -28.57 -0.38
CA GLN A 184 15.53 -29.07 -1.33
C GLN A 184 15.18 -28.67 -2.76
N LYS A 185 13.91 -28.80 -3.15
CA LYS A 185 13.44 -28.36 -4.47
C LYS A 185 13.66 -26.85 -4.69
N LEU A 186 13.27 -26.02 -3.71
CA LEU A 186 13.46 -24.57 -3.77
C LEU A 186 14.92 -24.13 -3.85
N LEU A 187 15.84 -24.86 -3.19
CA LEU A 187 17.27 -24.56 -3.16
C LEU A 187 17.99 -25.02 -4.42
N THR A 188 17.52 -26.10 -5.06
CA THR A 188 18.21 -26.73 -6.20
C THR A 188 17.66 -26.29 -7.56
N GLU A 189 16.38 -25.93 -7.64
CA GLU A 189 15.72 -25.56 -8.89
C GLU A 189 15.32 -24.09 -8.93
N THR A 190 15.37 -23.48 -10.11
CA THR A 190 15.01 -22.06 -10.24
C THR A 190 13.52 -21.86 -10.53
N GLY A 191 12.92 -20.94 -9.76
CA GLY A 191 11.55 -20.46 -9.99
C GLY A 191 10.44 -21.42 -9.57
N VAL A 192 10.75 -22.42 -8.73
CA VAL A 192 9.80 -23.42 -8.22
C VAL A 192 8.54 -22.78 -7.65
N TYR A 193 8.66 -21.78 -6.75
CA TYR A 193 7.50 -21.06 -6.21
C TYR A 193 6.57 -20.53 -7.30
N ARG A 194 7.13 -19.91 -8.34
CA ARG A 194 6.33 -19.33 -9.44
C ARG A 194 5.59 -20.40 -10.23
N LYS A 195 6.22 -21.56 -10.46
CA LYS A 195 5.69 -22.62 -11.31
C LYS A 195 4.66 -23.48 -10.59
N ASP A 196 4.95 -23.83 -9.34
CA ASP A 196 4.26 -24.91 -8.65
C ASP A 196 3.31 -24.40 -7.55
N PHE A 197 3.60 -23.22 -6.97
CA PHE A 197 2.91 -22.74 -5.76
C PHE A 197 2.14 -21.43 -5.95
N ARG A 198 2.58 -20.55 -6.86
CA ARG A 198 1.94 -19.25 -7.09
C ARG A 198 0.60 -19.46 -7.80
N ALA A 199 -0.48 -19.15 -7.10
CA ALA A 199 -1.82 -19.13 -7.68
C ALA A 199 -1.93 -18.09 -8.81
N ALA A 200 -2.77 -18.39 -9.81
CA ALA A 200 -3.15 -17.42 -10.83
C ALA A 200 -3.82 -16.20 -10.18
N ARG A 201 -3.52 -15.01 -10.68
CA ARG A 201 -4.17 -13.76 -10.26
C ARG A 201 -5.16 -13.37 -11.34
N SER A 202 -6.44 -13.20 -11.01
CA SER A 202 -7.40 -12.59 -11.91
C SER A 202 -7.00 -11.13 -12.16
N ALA A 203 -6.94 -10.72 -13.44
CA ALA A 203 -6.99 -9.31 -13.76
C ALA A 203 -8.43 -8.86 -13.48
N GLY A 204 -8.66 -8.10 -12.42
CA GLY A 204 -9.98 -7.53 -12.15
C GLY A 204 -10.33 -6.57 -13.30
N GLY A 205 -11.36 -6.91 -14.07
CA GLY A 205 -11.81 -6.13 -15.22
C GLY A 205 -12.67 -6.95 -16.17
N GLU A 206 -13.84 -7.40 -15.72
CA GLU A 206 -14.98 -7.43 -16.64
C GLU A 206 -15.51 -6.01 -16.64
N ASP A 207 -15.11 -5.21 -17.64
CA ASP A 207 -15.85 -4.00 -17.98
C ASP A 207 -17.27 -4.44 -18.34
N SER A 208 -18.21 -4.32 -17.40
CA SER A 208 -19.63 -4.32 -17.72
C SER A 208 -19.92 -3.04 -18.49
N ALA A 209 -19.59 -3.04 -19.77
CA ALA A 209 -20.18 -2.16 -20.75
C ALA A 209 -21.65 -2.55 -20.89
N GLU A 210 -22.53 -1.88 -20.15
CA GLU A 210 -23.96 -1.88 -20.45
C GLU A 210 -24.45 -0.45 -20.68
N SER A 211 -24.66 -0.20 -21.99
CA SER A 211 -25.70 0.59 -22.69
C SER A 211 -26.13 1.95 -22.14
#